data_AF-A0A8H7RZM9-F1
#
_entry.id   AF-A0A8H7RZM9-F1
#
_cell.length_a   1.000
_cell.length_b   1.000
_cell.length_c   1.000
_cell.angle_alpha   90.00
_cell.angle_beta   90.00
_cell.angle_gamma   90.00
#
_symmetry.space_group_name_H-M   'P 1'
#
loop_
_entity.id
_entity.type
_entity.pdbx_description
1 polymer ?
#
loop_
_entity_poly.entity_id
_entity_poly.type
_entity_poly.pdbx_seq_one_letter_code
_entity_poly.pdbx_strand_id
1 'polypeptide(L)'
;MNFEISNQVVDTVFKVLIDGSKQDYIGEKISQLEHSLQAAAQALETSKVFLFYYDYYLYNNVGVTGHERIGAEYLRKLGFSNKVAQLVESHVPVKRYLTGKDHSYYESLSGASKLSLKYQGGPFTSEQVKEFEEDPLFELKVQVRKWDDAAKVVGLEVPDLESYRQMAVNHLMKQDKVATALA
;
A
#
# COMPACT_ATOMS: atom_id res chain seq x y z
N MET A 1 22.69 -0.35 -6.21
CA MET A 1 22.58 0.43 -4.97
C MET A 1 23.39 -0.29 -3.92
N ASN A 2 24.35 0.44 -3.33
CA ASN A 2 25.10 -0.04 -2.18
C ASN A 2 24.28 0.22 -0.89
N PHE A 3 24.80 -0.19 0.26
CA PHE A 3 24.14 -0.03 1.55
C PHE A 3 23.83 1.44 1.88
N GLU A 4 24.76 2.35 1.59
CA GLU A 4 24.62 3.78 1.91
C GLU A 4 23.48 4.44 1.12
N ILE A 5 23.45 4.25 -0.20
CA ILE A 5 22.38 4.80 -1.06
C ILE A 5 21.03 4.16 -0.68
N SER A 6 21.02 2.86 -0.37
CA SER A 6 19.79 2.16 0.05
C SER A 6 19.24 2.74 1.36
N ASN A 7 20.10 3.10 2.31
CA ASN A 7 19.67 3.78 3.54
C ASN A 7 19.10 5.16 3.26
N GLN A 8 19.72 5.96 2.40
CA GLN A 8 19.20 7.29 2.02
C GLN A 8 17.82 7.21 1.35
N VAL A 9 17.59 6.19 0.52
CA VAL A 9 16.26 5.91 -0.04
C VAL A 9 15.26 5.56 1.06
N VAL A 10 15.64 4.71 2.01
CA VAL A 10 14.78 4.37 3.15
C VAL A 10 14.47 5.59 4.01
N ASP A 11 15.45 6.46 4.27
CA ASP A 11 15.24 7.73 5.00
C ASP A 11 14.23 8.63 4.29
N THR A 12 14.29 8.68 2.96
CA THR A 12 13.34 9.45 2.15
C THR A 12 11.92 8.92 2.33
N VAL A 13 11.73 7.59 2.27
CA VAL A 13 10.43 6.96 2.48
C VAL A 13 9.93 7.15 3.92
N PHE A 14 10.79 6.91 4.91
CA PHE A 14 10.46 7.07 6.33
C PHE A 14 10.07 8.49 6.67
N LYS A 15 10.76 9.49 6.11
CA LYS A 15 10.42 10.89 6.32
C LYS A 15 8.96 11.18 5.94
N VAL A 16 8.50 10.66 4.80
CA VAL A 16 7.11 10.87 4.38
C VAL A 16 6.13 10.23 5.36
N LEU A 17 6.44 9.02 5.85
CA LEU A 17 5.57 8.31 6.80
C LEU A 17 5.54 9.01 8.15
N ILE A 18 6.68 9.52 8.60
CA ILE A 18 6.77 10.35 9.80
C ILE A 18 5.93 11.62 9.62
N ASP A 19 5.94 12.26 8.45
CA ASP A 19 5.07 13.42 8.20
C ASP A 19 3.58 13.04 8.23
N GLY A 20 3.23 11.81 7.82
CA GLY A 20 1.89 11.22 7.97
C GLY A 20 1.43 11.03 9.43
N SER A 21 2.33 11.05 10.42
CA SER A 21 1.94 10.99 11.85
C SER A 21 1.15 12.21 12.32
N LYS A 22 1.27 13.34 11.60
CA LYS A 22 0.62 14.62 11.94
C LYS A 22 -0.78 14.74 11.36
N GLN A 23 -1.27 13.71 10.67
CA GLN A 23 -2.52 13.73 9.94
C GLN A 23 -3.41 12.57 10.34
N ASP A 24 -4.69 12.87 10.53
CA ASP A 24 -5.71 11.85 10.72
C ASP A 24 -5.81 10.96 9.48
N TYR A 25 -6.03 9.67 9.71
CA TYR A 25 -6.36 8.73 8.64
C TYR A 25 -7.85 8.81 8.32
N ILE A 26 -8.23 9.71 7.42
CA ILE A 26 -9.56 9.81 6.76
C ILE A 26 -10.75 9.56 7.71
N GLY A 27 -10.82 10.33 8.81
CA GLY A 27 -11.94 10.26 9.76
C GLY A 27 -11.88 9.11 10.78
N GLU A 28 -10.83 8.28 10.73
CA GLU A 28 -10.50 7.32 11.78
C GLU A 28 -9.67 7.99 12.88
N LYS A 29 -9.74 7.47 14.11
CA LYS A 29 -9.04 8.01 15.30
C LYS A 29 -7.59 7.54 15.41
N ILE A 30 -6.92 7.36 14.27
CA ILE A 30 -5.50 7.01 14.19
C ILE A 30 -4.85 7.86 13.10
N SER A 31 -3.55 8.07 13.22
CA SER A 31 -2.74 8.73 12.20
C SER A 31 -2.47 7.82 11.01
N GLN A 32 -2.05 8.41 9.89
CA GLN A 32 -1.64 7.63 8.72
C GLN A 32 -0.41 6.76 8.98
N LEU A 33 0.48 7.21 9.88
CA LEU A 33 1.63 6.42 10.30
C LEU A 33 1.19 5.18 11.08
N GLU A 34 0.30 5.34 12.07
CA GLU A 34 -0.24 4.21 12.85
C GLU A 34 -0.93 3.21 11.94
N HIS A 35 -1.77 3.68 11.02
CA HIS A 35 -2.41 2.84 10.02
C HIS A 35 -1.38 2.04 9.19
N SER A 36 -0.37 2.73 8.66
CA SER A 36 0.67 2.09 7.85
C SER A 36 1.46 1.03 8.63
N LEU A 37 1.81 1.32 9.90
CA LEU A 37 2.53 0.38 10.75
C LEU A 37 1.67 -0.83 11.13
N GLN A 38 0.37 -0.63 11.38
CA GLN A 38 -0.55 -1.74 11.65
C GLN A 38 -0.73 -2.67 10.45
N ALA A 39 -0.83 -2.11 9.24
CA ALA A 39 -0.88 -2.90 8.02
C ALA A 39 0.45 -3.66 7.78
N ALA A 40 1.59 -2.98 7.99
CA ALA A 40 2.92 -3.56 7.85
C ALA A 40 3.18 -4.68 8.87
N ALA A 41 2.69 -4.55 10.11
CA ALA A 41 2.79 -5.59 11.14
C ALA A 41 2.06 -6.87 10.71
N GLN A 42 0.83 -6.76 10.22
CA GLN A 42 0.06 -7.91 9.72
C GLN A 42 0.72 -8.56 8.47
N ALA A 43 1.32 -7.74 7.60
CA ALA A 43 2.04 -8.23 6.44
C ALA A 43 3.34 -8.97 6.82
N LEU A 44 4.02 -8.52 7.87
CA LEU A 44 5.28 -9.09 8.35
C LEU A 44 5.10 -10.52 8.86
N GLU A 45 4.01 -10.78 9.58
CA GLU A 45 3.67 -12.10 10.13
C GLU A 45 3.39 -13.15 9.04
N THR A 46 2.95 -12.71 7.86
CA THR A 46 2.36 -13.59 6.83
C THR A 46 3.19 -13.69 5.55
N SER A 47 3.77 -12.59 5.08
CA SER A 47 4.32 -12.50 3.72
C SER A 47 5.63 -11.72 3.62
N LYS A 48 6.07 -11.05 4.70
CA LYS A 48 7.27 -10.21 4.75
C LYS A 48 7.31 -9.15 3.65
N VAL A 49 6.14 -8.66 3.23
CA VAL A 49 6.05 -7.58 2.26
C VAL A 49 6.04 -6.26 3.01
N PHE A 50 6.99 -5.41 2.64
CA PHE A 50 7.07 -4.04 3.12
C PHE A 50 5.97 -3.22 2.45
N LEU A 51 4.92 -2.92 3.22
CA LEU A 51 3.80 -2.12 2.78
C LEU A 51 3.78 -0.82 3.56
N PHE A 52 4.22 0.23 2.89
CA PHE A 52 3.78 1.55 3.25
C PHE A 52 2.66 1.92 2.30
N TYR A 53 1.46 1.95 2.85
CA TYR A 53 0.32 2.52 2.16
C TYR A 53 0.54 4.02 2.05
N TYR A 54 0.79 4.45 0.82
CA TYR A 54 0.92 5.86 0.47
C TYR A 54 -0.46 6.36 0.04
N ASP A 55 -1.36 6.58 1.00
CA ASP A 55 -2.71 7.10 0.68
C ASP A 55 -2.73 8.64 0.61
N TYR A 56 -1.77 9.33 1.22
CA TYR A 56 -1.80 10.79 1.22
C TYR A 56 -0.43 11.42 1.37
N TYR A 57 0.16 11.85 0.25
CA TYR A 57 1.03 13.03 0.20
C TYR A 57 1.37 13.40 -1.26
N LEU A 58 0.36 13.53 -2.11
CA LEU A 58 0.45 14.34 -3.33
C LEU A 58 -0.93 14.97 -3.57
N TYR A 59 -1.09 16.20 -3.09
CA TYR A 59 -2.22 17.12 -3.32
C TYR A 59 -3.51 16.85 -2.52
N ASN A 60 -3.66 17.55 -1.38
CA ASN A 60 -4.84 18.29 -0.86
C ASN A 60 -6.29 17.94 -1.28
N ASN A 61 -6.60 16.75 -1.78
CA ASN A 61 -7.95 16.36 -2.14
C ASN A 61 -8.14 14.86 -1.93
N VAL A 62 -9.06 14.54 -1.02
CA VAL A 62 -9.59 13.20 -0.85
C VAL A 62 -10.09 12.69 -2.22
N GLY A 63 -9.62 11.52 -2.67
CA GLY A 63 -10.17 10.86 -3.87
C GLY A 63 -9.62 11.31 -5.22
N VAL A 64 -8.39 11.86 -5.30
CA VAL A 64 -7.73 12.08 -6.59
C VAL A 64 -7.55 10.75 -7.31
N THR A 65 -8.20 10.60 -8.46
CA THR A 65 -8.03 9.47 -9.37
C THR A 65 -6.55 9.28 -9.69
N GLY A 66 -5.99 8.10 -9.40
CA GLY A 66 -4.62 7.74 -9.81
C GLY A 66 -3.54 7.87 -8.73
N HIS A 67 -3.85 8.24 -7.48
CA HIS A 67 -2.85 8.28 -6.39
C HIS A 67 -2.16 6.93 -6.18
N GLU A 68 -2.89 5.82 -6.38
CA GLU A 68 -2.36 4.47 -6.34
C GLU A 68 -1.23 4.26 -7.36
N ARG A 69 -1.36 4.85 -8.55
CA ARG A 69 -0.35 4.79 -9.61
C ARG A 69 0.84 5.67 -9.29
N ILE A 70 0.60 6.88 -8.78
CA ILE A 70 1.69 7.82 -8.47
C ILE A 70 2.57 7.27 -7.36
N GLY A 71 1.98 6.70 -6.30
CA GLY A 71 2.73 6.03 -5.23
C GLY A 71 3.56 4.85 -5.76
N ALA A 72 2.97 4.02 -6.63
CA ALA A 72 3.68 2.91 -7.25
C ALA A 72 4.84 3.36 -8.15
N GLU A 73 4.63 4.37 -8.99
CA GLU A 73 5.68 4.96 -9.83
C GLU A 73 6.81 5.58 -9.00
N TYR A 74 6.47 6.24 -7.90
CA TYR A 74 7.45 6.80 -6.98
C TYR A 74 8.34 5.70 -6.38
N LEU A 75 7.74 4.61 -5.90
CA LEU A 75 8.48 3.45 -5.38
C LEU A 75 9.37 2.79 -6.44
N ARG A 76 8.88 2.66 -7.69
CA ARG A 76 9.70 2.16 -8.80
C ARG A 76 10.91 3.05 -9.05
N LYS A 77 10.74 4.38 -9.06
CA LYS A 77 11.83 5.36 -9.24
C LYS A 77 12.86 5.31 -8.13
N LEU A 78 12.44 4.95 -6.91
CA LEU A 78 13.32 4.74 -5.77
C LEU A 78 14.05 3.37 -5.78
N GLY A 79 13.76 2.50 -6.76
CA GLY A 79 14.43 1.21 -6.91
C GLY A 79 13.74 0.04 -6.19
N PHE A 80 12.51 0.23 -5.68
CA PHE A 80 11.73 -0.90 -5.18
C PHE A 80 11.28 -1.79 -6.35
N SER A 81 11.18 -3.09 -6.08
CA SER A 81 10.73 -4.06 -7.08
C SER A 81 9.34 -3.76 -7.64
N ASN A 82 9.11 -4.18 -8.89
CA ASN A 82 7.79 -4.09 -9.52
C ASN A 82 6.70 -4.78 -8.69
N LYS A 83 7.02 -5.89 -8.00
CA LYS A 83 6.09 -6.56 -7.11
C LYS A 83 5.61 -5.63 -5.98
N VAL A 84 6.52 -4.94 -5.29
CA VAL A 84 6.15 -4.00 -4.22
C VAL A 84 5.30 -2.86 -4.77
N ALA A 85 5.73 -2.27 -5.89
CA ALA A 85 4.99 -1.18 -6.52
C ALA A 85 3.57 -1.61 -6.94
N GLN A 86 3.40 -2.79 -7.54
CA GLN A 86 2.09 -3.31 -7.94
C GLN A 86 1.17 -3.59 -6.75
N LEU A 87 1.70 -4.01 -5.60
CA LEU A 87 0.90 -4.23 -4.39
C LEU A 87 0.37 -2.90 -3.86
N VAL A 88 1.21 -1.87 -3.80
CA VAL A 88 0.78 -0.50 -3.43
C VAL A 88 -0.23 0.05 -4.44
N GLU A 89 -0.01 -0.15 -5.75
CA GLU A 89 -0.94 0.29 -6.80
C GLU A 89 -2.31 -0.39 -6.73
N SER A 90 -2.36 -1.60 -6.18
CA SER A 90 -3.53 -2.45 -6.28
C SER A 90 -4.69 -2.07 -5.36
N HIS A 91 -4.49 -1.19 -4.38
CA HIS A 91 -5.49 -0.99 -3.34
C HIS A 91 -6.83 -0.42 -3.84
N VAL A 92 -6.82 0.42 -4.88
CA VAL A 92 -8.04 0.87 -5.56
C VAL A 92 -8.67 -0.25 -6.41
N PRO A 93 -7.94 -0.91 -7.35
CA PRO A 93 -8.45 -2.08 -8.07
C PRO A 93 -9.04 -3.17 -7.17
N VAL A 94 -8.37 -3.52 -6.07
CA VAL A 94 -8.83 -4.55 -5.14
C VAL A 94 -10.12 -4.14 -4.44
N LYS A 95 -10.27 -2.87 -4.05
CA LYS A 95 -11.55 -2.37 -3.51
C LYS A 95 -12.69 -2.53 -4.52
N ARG A 96 -12.44 -2.21 -5.79
CA ARG A 96 -13.42 -2.40 -6.88
C ARG A 96 -13.72 -3.88 -7.12
N TYR A 97 -12.71 -4.74 -7.09
CA TYR A 97 -12.85 -6.19 -7.18
C TYR A 97 -13.71 -6.76 -6.06
N LEU A 98 -13.35 -6.48 -4.80
CA LEU A 98 -14.07 -7.00 -3.63
C LEU A 98 -15.52 -6.53 -3.61
N THR A 99 -15.79 -5.26 -3.94
CA THR A 99 -17.17 -4.76 -4.06
C THR A 99 -17.95 -5.32 -5.24
N GLY A 100 -17.28 -5.66 -6.34
CA GLY A 100 -17.89 -6.33 -7.51
C GLY A 100 -18.20 -7.80 -7.26
N LYS A 101 -17.37 -8.47 -6.45
CA LYS A 101 -17.49 -9.90 -6.12
C LYS A 101 -18.41 -10.17 -4.94
N ASP A 102 -18.44 -9.28 -3.94
CA ASP A 102 -19.20 -9.44 -2.71
C ASP A 102 -19.88 -8.12 -2.31
N HIS A 103 -21.21 -8.10 -2.40
CA HIS A 103 -22.00 -6.93 -2.02
C HIS A 103 -21.90 -6.62 -0.52
N SER A 104 -21.67 -7.61 0.34
CA SER A 104 -21.50 -7.38 1.77
C SER A 104 -20.22 -6.57 2.07
N TYR A 105 -19.19 -6.74 1.24
CA TYR A 105 -17.97 -5.92 1.31
C TYR A 105 -18.25 -4.47 0.89
N TYR A 106 -19.11 -4.23 -0.10
CA TYR A 106 -19.57 -2.87 -0.39
C TYR A 106 -20.21 -2.23 0.83
N GLU A 107 -21.07 -2.97 1.54
CA GLU A 107 -21.75 -2.44 2.71
C GLU A 107 -20.84 -2.13 3.89
N SER A 108 -19.74 -2.87 4.07
CA SER A 108 -18.75 -2.63 5.12
C SER A 108 -17.86 -1.41 4.87
N LEU A 109 -17.82 -0.86 3.65
CA LEU A 109 -17.03 0.33 3.35
C LEU A 109 -17.52 1.56 4.12
N SER A 110 -16.56 2.37 4.60
CA SER A 110 -16.85 3.69 5.19
C SER A 110 -17.53 4.63 4.18
N GLY A 111 -18.22 5.66 4.66
CA GLY A 111 -18.87 6.65 3.80
C GLY A 111 -17.91 7.31 2.79
N ALA A 112 -16.69 7.64 3.23
CA ALA A 112 -15.63 8.16 2.36
C ALA A 112 -15.16 7.14 1.32
N SER A 113 -15.09 5.86 1.68
CA SER A 113 -14.71 4.76 0.78
C SER A 113 -15.78 4.49 -0.28
N LYS A 114 -17.07 4.51 0.10
CA LYS A 114 -18.21 4.41 -0.83
C LYS A 114 -18.26 5.60 -1.80
N LEU A 115 -17.97 6.81 -1.31
CA LEU A 115 -17.94 8.02 -2.14
C LEU A 115 -16.78 7.97 -3.16
N SER A 116 -15.56 7.70 -2.71
CA SER A 116 -14.39 7.58 -3.60
C SER A 116 -14.54 6.47 -4.63
N LEU A 117 -15.16 5.34 -4.27
CA LEU A 117 -15.42 4.23 -5.19
C LEU A 117 -16.21 4.67 -6.43
N LYS A 118 -17.17 5.59 -6.28
CA LYS A 118 -17.95 6.12 -7.42
C LYS A 118 -17.04 6.84 -8.44
N TYR A 119 -16.10 7.65 -7.95
CA TYR A 119 -15.15 8.37 -8.80
C TYR A 119 -14.05 7.46 -9.38
N GLN A 120 -13.82 6.30 -8.76
CA GLN A 120 -12.83 5.30 -9.18
C GLN A 120 -13.38 4.29 -10.20
N GLY A 121 -14.61 4.47 -10.69
CA GLY A 121 -15.23 3.61 -11.69
C GLY A 121 -16.14 2.51 -11.12
N GLY A 122 -16.51 2.62 -9.84
CA GLY A 122 -17.48 1.72 -9.19
C GLY A 122 -16.96 0.29 -8.97
N PRO A 123 -17.83 -0.60 -8.46
CA PRO A 123 -17.54 -2.03 -8.40
C PRO A 123 -17.14 -2.61 -9.75
N PHE A 124 -16.29 -3.63 -9.76
CA PHE A 124 -15.97 -4.36 -10.98
C PHE A 124 -17.19 -5.08 -11.55
N THR A 125 -17.27 -5.17 -12.87
CA THR A 125 -18.20 -6.09 -13.56
C THR A 125 -17.72 -7.53 -13.42
N SER A 126 -18.58 -8.49 -13.73
CA SER A 126 -18.23 -9.92 -13.74
C SER A 126 -17.02 -10.24 -14.63
N GLU A 127 -16.85 -9.54 -15.75
CA GLU A 127 -15.71 -9.68 -16.65
C GLU A 127 -14.44 -9.13 -16.02
N GLN A 128 -14.51 -7.94 -15.41
CA GLN A 128 -13.36 -7.34 -14.71
C GLN A 128 -12.93 -8.16 -13.49
N VAL A 129 -13.87 -8.80 -12.79
CA VAL A 129 -13.56 -9.75 -11.71
C VAL A 129 -12.74 -10.92 -12.23
N LYS A 130 -13.15 -11.52 -13.37
CA LYS A 130 -12.40 -12.63 -13.98
C LYS A 130 -11.01 -12.19 -14.44
N GLU A 131 -10.91 -11.06 -15.12
CA GLU A 131 -9.63 -10.49 -15.58
C GLU A 131 -8.69 -10.23 -14.39
N PHE A 132 -9.21 -9.71 -13.29
CA PHE A 132 -8.41 -9.46 -12.08
C PHE A 132 -7.86 -10.75 -11.44
N GLU A 133 -8.60 -11.85 -11.52
CA GLU A 133 -8.20 -13.16 -10.98
C GLU A 133 -7.14 -13.87 -11.83
N GLU A 134 -6.89 -13.40 -13.07
CA GLU A 134 -5.81 -13.90 -13.92
C GLU A 134 -4.42 -13.38 -13.49
N ASP A 135 -4.36 -12.31 -12.69
CA ASP A 135 -3.11 -11.76 -12.18
C ASP A 135 -2.45 -12.71 -11.16
N PRO A 136 -1.19 -13.17 -11.37
CA PRO A 136 -0.52 -14.06 -10.44
C PRO A 136 -0.35 -13.52 -9.00
N LEU A 137 -0.51 -12.21 -8.81
CA LEU A 137 -0.46 -11.54 -7.51
C LEU A 137 -1.85 -11.26 -6.92
N PHE A 138 -2.95 -11.66 -7.56
CA PHE A 138 -4.31 -11.25 -7.14
C PHE A 138 -4.59 -11.58 -5.67
N GLU A 139 -4.24 -12.80 -5.21
CA GLU A 139 -4.47 -13.21 -3.82
C GLU A 139 -3.72 -12.32 -2.84
N LEU A 140 -2.47 -12.00 -3.17
CA LEU A 140 -1.64 -11.14 -2.34
C LEU A 140 -2.17 -9.70 -2.36
N LYS A 141 -2.62 -9.19 -3.51
CA LYS A 141 -3.27 -7.86 -3.62
C LYS A 141 -4.54 -7.79 -2.76
N VAL A 142 -5.37 -8.83 -2.81
CA VAL A 142 -6.56 -8.97 -1.94
C VAL A 142 -6.18 -9.01 -0.47
N GLN A 143 -5.15 -9.78 -0.12
CA GLN A 143 -4.71 -9.90 1.26
C GLN A 143 -4.15 -8.58 1.80
N VAL A 144 -3.41 -7.83 0.99
CA VAL A 144 -2.91 -6.50 1.31
C VAL A 144 -4.05 -5.54 1.62
N ARG A 145 -5.15 -5.58 0.87
CA ARG A 145 -6.34 -4.78 1.14
C ARG A 145 -7.02 -5.17 2.44
N LYS A 146 -7.06 -6.46 2.78
CA LYS A 146 -7.63 -6.91 4.05
C LYS A 146 -6.83 -6.39 5.25
N TRP A 147 -5.49 -6.36 5.15
CA TRP A 147 -4.65 -5.76 6.19
C TRP A 147 -4.87 -4.25 6.31
N ASP A 148 -4.99 -3.55 5.18
CA ASP A 148 -5.37 -2.12 5.10
C ASP A 148 -6.70 -1.87 5.82
N ASP A 149 -7.76 -2.61 5.47
CA ASP A 149 -9.07 -2.44 6.10
C ASP A 149 -9.04 -2.73 7.62
N ALA A 150 -8.23 -3.69 8.07
CA ALA A 150 -8.08 -4.07 9.48
C ALA A 150 -7.18 -3.12 10.30
N ALA A 151 -6.32 -2.35 9.66
CA ALA A 151 -5.30 -1.50 10.28
C ALA A 151 -5.87 -0.17 10.82
N LYS A 152 -6.87 -0.26 11.71
CA LYS A 152 -7.63 0.88 12.24
C LYS A 152 -7.85 0.84 13.75
N VAL A 153 -7.01 0.08 14.46
CA VAL A 153 -7.19 -0.20 15.89
C VAL A 153 -6.51 0.89 16.71
N VAL A 154 -7.29 1.68 17.45
CA VAL A 154 -6.75 2.74 18.31
C VAL A 154 -5.89 2.12 19.42
N GLY A 155 -4.65 2.63 19.56
CA GLY A 155 -3.73 2.20 20.62
C GLY A 155 -3.12 0.81 20.43
N LEU A 156 -3.22 0.21 19.24
CA LEU A 156 -2.56 -1.06 18.95
C LEU A 156 -1.04 -0.87 18.89
N GLU A 157 -0.32 -1.58 19.77
CA GLU A 157 1.15 -1.60 19.74
C GLU A 157 1.64 -2.47 18.59
N VAL A 158 2.51 -1.89 17.75
CA VAL A 158 3.12 -2.54 16.59
C VAL A 158 4.59 -2.13 16.48
N PRO A 159 5.43 -2.88 15.75
CA PRO A 159 6.81 -2.47 15.51
C PRO A 159 6.89 -1.08 14.89
N ASP A 160 7.91 -0.31 15.29
CA ASP A 160 8.16 1.02 14.75
C ASP A 160 8.78 0.99 13.34
N LEU A 161 8.93 2.15 12.71
CA LEU A 161 9.53 2.25 11.37
C LEU A 161 10.93 1.62 11.31
N GLU A 162 11.75 1.87 12.33
CA GLU A 162 13.14 1.41 12.38
C GLU A 162 13.25 -0.12 12.39
N SER A 163 12.27 -0.80 12.98
CA SER A 163 12.13 -2.27 12.93
C SER A 163 12.06 -2.81 11.49
N TYR A 164 11.62 -2.01 10.52
CA TYR A 164 11.53 -2.40 9.11
C TYR A 164 12.71 -1.91 8.25
N ARG A 165 13.60 -1.05 8.76
CA ARG A 165 14.69 -0.43 7.99
C ARG A 165 15.56 -1.47 7.28
N GLN A 166 16.06 -2.44 8.03
CA GLN A 166 16.99 -3.44 7.49
C GLN A 166 16.33 -4.28 6.39
N MET A 167 15.03 -4.54 6.50
CA MET A 167 14.27 -5.24 5.46
C MET A 167 14.21 -4.44 4.17
N ALA A 168 13.89 -3.15 4.26
CA ALA A 168 13.81 -2.26 3.11
C ALA A 168 15.17 -2.05 2.43
N VAL A 169 16.22 -1.83 3.22
CA VAL A 169 17.61 -1.73 2.72
C VAL A 169 18.02 -3.02 2.00
N ASN A 170 17.78 -4.18 2.62
CA ASN A 170 18.09 -5.47 2.01
C ASN A 170 17.31 -5.72 0.72
N HIS A 171 16.06 -5.25 0.65
CA HIS A 171 15.23 -5.35 -0.55
C HIS A 171 15.80 -4.53 -1.69
N LEU A 172 16.13 -3.26 -1.45
CA LEU A 172 16.72 -2.34 -2.43
C LEU A 172 18.05 -2.89 -2.96
N MET A 173 18.96 -3.26 -2.06
CA MET A 173 20.26 -3.84 -2.44
C MET A 173 20.13 -5.13 -3.29
N LYS A 174 19.07 -5.91 -3.10
CA LYS A 174 18.80 -7.10 -3.93
C LYS A 174 18.34 -6.71 -5.33
N GLN A 175 17.58 -5.63 -5.49
CA GLN A 175 17.06 -5.24 -6.81
C GLN A 175 18.18 -4.87 -7.77
N ASP A 176 19.24 -4.21 -7.30
CA ASP A 176 20.35 -3.87 -8.19
C ASP A 176 21.20 -5.06 -8.57
N LYS A 177 21.38 -6.03 -7.66
CA LYS A 177 22.09 -7.27 -8.01
C LYS A 177 21.36 -8.00 -9.13
N VAL A 178 20.02 -7.99 -9.11
CA VAL A 178 19.20 -8.53 -10.20
C VAL A 178 19.35 -7.70 -11.47
N ALA A 179 19.32 -6.38 -11.39
CA ALA A 179 19.50 -5.50 -12.55
C ALA A 179 20.89 -5.67 -13.20
N THR A 180 21.96 -5.81 -12.42
CA THR A 180 23.32 -6.05 -12.93
C THR A 180 23.51 -7.47 -13.46
N ALA A 181 22.83 -8.47 -12.91
CA ALA A 181 22.92 -9.86 -13.41
C ALA A 181 22.16 -10.11 -14.72
N LEU A 182 21.26 -9.19 -15.11
CA LEU A 182 20.46 -9.26 -16.34
C LEU A 182 20.99 -8.31 -17.44
N ALA A 183 22.07 -7.59 -17.19
CA ALA A 183 22.75 -6.68 -18.13
C ALA A 183 24.04 -7.31 -18.64
#